data_AF-A0A3L7U4E5-F1
#
_entry.id   AF-A0A3L7U4E5-F1
#
_cell.length_a   1.000
_cell.length_b   1.000
_cell.length_c   1.000
_cell.angle_alpha   90.00
_cell.angle_beta   90.00
_cell.angle_gamma   90.00
#
_symmetry.space_group_name_H-M   'P 1'
#
loop_
_entity.id
_entity.type
_entity.pdbx_description
1 polymer ?
#
loop_
_entity_poly.entity_id
_entity_poly.type
_entity_poly.pdbx_seq_one_letter_code
_entity_poly.pdbx_strand_id
1 'polypeptide(L)'
;MKIAPLSRIGIVVTVASVAALCMLHERAFAGDVQPVTTRDAAAGAPLGPPVPPDAVAIESAVQQGIAFLLSAQEGSPKAQWPYEGVYRVGGEIPVGYRIGGTGIVGECLVRTPGYASDVARQEAVRSACAFICAGIREPLMNPVYEAGYDVRGWGYCYGARFLLVLRASKVVPAGMETETDAALRWYLDAIQKTEIPEVGGWNYARQPGIETPSPASPFMTPPCLQVLFEAKAQGLPVDGAVVTRALDALQRCRTEDGNFAYSAQRQTREPARSIPGAIGRMVCSESVLLRAGRSDVASVRRAVDAFLANWRQLEIRRKKSGTHVGAYGVAPYYFFFGFYNACDAVELLPAAERPEYRRQFEQLLFAVRDQDGTWDDRVFPRTRNFGTAMTLMALQRPQFPAPAQWSSQ
;
A
#
# COMPACT_ATOMS: atom_id res chain seq x y z
N MET A 1 9.49 -16.29 71.22
CA MET A 1 10.78 -16.67 70.60
C MET A 1 10.67 -16.41 69.10
N LYS A 2 11.10 -15.24 68.64
CA LYS A 2 12.22 -15.03 67.69
C LYS A 2 12.11 -15.81 66.35
N ILE A 3 11.55 -15.11 65.37
CA ILE A 3 11.96 -14.90 63.96
C ILE A 3 12.87 -15.97 63.31
N ALA A 4 12.43 -16.46 62.14
CA ALA A 4 13.30 -16.83 61.01
C ALA A 4 12.61 -16.45 59.67
N PRO A 5 13.35 -16.01 58.63
CA PRO A 5 12.79 -15.27 57.50
C PRO A 5 12.50 -16.13 56.26
N LEU A 6 11.47 -15.76 55.50
CA LEU A 6 11.22 -16.23 54.15
C LEU A 6 12.27 -15.65 53.19
N SER A 7 13.09 -16.54 52.65
CA SER A 7 14.11 -16.29 51.63
C SER A 7 13.48 -15.84 50.30
N ARG A 8 14.01 -14.73 49.76
CA ARG A 8 13.80 -14.25 48.39
C ARG A 8 14.22 -15.34 47.39
N ILE A 9 13.29 -15.81 46.55
CA ILE A 9 13.63 -16.48 45.29
C ILE A 9 13.65 -15.40 44.23
N GLY A 10 14.87 -14.98 43.84
CA GLY A 10 15.09 -14.19 42.65
C GLY A 10 14.81 -15.07 41.43
N ILE A 11 13.86 -14.66 40.60
CA ILE A 11 13.71 -15.22 39.26
C ILE A 11 14.86 -14.62 38.43
N VAL A 12 15.91 -15.41 38.25
CA VAL A 12 16.91 -15.18 37.21
C VAL A 12 16.24 -15.56 35.89
N VAL A 13 15.72 -14.57 35.16
CA VAL A 13 15.37 -14.76 33.75
C VAL A 13 16.69 -14.79 32.99
N THR A 14 17.13 -16.00 32.68
CA THR A 14 18.31 -16.25 31.87
C THR A 14 18.15 -15.59 30.50
N VAL A 15 19.09 -14.73 30.13
CA VAL A 15 19.19 -14.00 28.84
C VAL A 15 19.15 -14.93 27.60
N ALA A 16 19.29 -16.24 27.80
CA ALA A 16 19.17 -17.25 26.75
C ALA A 16 17.77 -17.38 26.12
N SER A 17 16.70 -17.02 26.82
CA SER A 17 15.31 -17.24 26.34
C SER A 17 14.85 -16.18 25.32
N VAL A 18 15.43 -14.97 25.35
CA VAL A 18 15.09 -13.89 24.41
C VAL A 18 15.85 -14.06 23.09
N ALA A 19 17.10 -14.52 23.15
CA ALA A 19 17.91 -14.81 21.95
C ALA A 19 17.31 -15.96 21.11
N ALA A 20 16.69 -16.96 21.74
CA ALA A 20 16.04 -18.07 21.04
C ALA A 20 14.77 -17.63 20.28
N LEU A 21 14.01 -16.64 20.80
CA LEU A 21 12.87 -16.07 20.08
C LEU A 21 13.29 -15.18 18.89
N CYS A 22 14.42 -14.48 18.99
CA CYS A 22 14.99 -13.71 17.88
C CYS A 22 15.50 -14.59 16.74
N MET A 23 16.16 -15.72 17.04
CA MET A 23 16.63 -16.66 16.02
C MET A 23 15.50 -17.45 15.33
N LEU A 24 14.37 -17.66 16.00
CA LEU A 24 13.16 -18.23 15.39
C LEU A 24 12.47 -17.22 14.45
N HIS A 25 12.57 -15.91 14.72
CA HIS A 25 12.07 -14.87 13.81
C HIS A 25 12.93 -14.70 12.56
N GLU A 26 14.26 -14.78 12.64
CA GLU A 26 15.12 -14.75 11.45
C GLU A 26 14.87 -15.95 10.51
N ARG A 27 14.59 -17.13 11.07
CA ARG A 27 14.23 -18.32 10.27
C ARG A 27 12.86 -18.22 9.60
N ALA A 28 11.94 -17.41 10.11
CA ALA A 28 10.65 -17.16 9.45
C ALA A 28 10.79 -16.22 8.22
N PHE A 29 11.86 -15.44 8.13
CA PHE A 29 12.15 -14.57 6.98
C PHE A 29 13.10 -15.21 5.96
N ALA A 30 13.89 -16.21 6.37
CA ALA A 30 14.67 -17.07 5.50
C ALA A 30 13.86 -18.32 5.08
N GLY A 31 12.69 -18.11 4.46
CA GLY A 31 11.98 -19.20 3.81
C GLY A 31 12.79 -19.69 2.61
N ASP A 32 13.21 -20.96 2.64
CA ASP A 32 13.90 -21.66 1.57
C ASP A 32 13.33 -21.28 0.20
N VAL A 33 14.15 -20.59 -0.60
CA VAL A 33 13.90 -20.42 -2.03
C VAL A 33 14.05 -21.81 -2.65
N GLN A 34 12.93 -22.54 -2.73
CA GLN A 34 12.87 -23.77 -3.51
C GLN A 34 13.36 -23.45 -4.93
N PRO A 35 14.31 -24.24 -5.49
CA PRO A 35 14.73 -24.05 -6.86
C PRO A 35 13.51 -24.12 -7.78
N VAL A 36 13.41 -23.18 -8.71
CA VAL A 36 12.36 -23.15 -9.74
C VAL A 36 12.41 -24.48 -10.47
N THR A 37 11.52 -25.41 -10.12
CA THR A 37 11.37 -26.63 -10.91
C THR A 37 10.61 -26.28 -12.19
N THR A 38 10.95 -26.97 -13.26
CA THR A 38 10.33 -26.86 -14.60
C THR A 38 8.80 -27.06 -14.61
N ARG A 39 8.20 -27.40 -13.46
CA ARG A 39 6.76 -27.60 -13.26
C ARG A 39 5.98 -26.32 -12.93
N ASP A 40 6.65 -25.23 -12.53
CA ASP A 40 6.03 -23.90 -12.41
C ASP A 40 5.78 -23.24 -13.77
N ALA A 41 6.26 -23.86 -14.86
CA ALA A 41 5.98 -23.50 -16.24
C ALA A 41 4.69 -24.17 -16.78
N ALA A 42 3.83 -24.71 -15.91
CA ALA A 42 2.52 -25.20 -16.32
C ALA A 42 1.63 -24.02 -16.73
N ALA A 43 1.59 -23.79 -18.04
CA ALA A 43 0.74 -22.85 -18.74
C ALA A 43 -0.72 -22.97 -18.26
N GLY A 44 -1.16 -21.98 -17.49
CA GLY A 44 -2.56 -21.59 -17.55
C GLY A 44 -2.87 -21.20 -18.99
N ALA A 45 -4.06 -21.57 -19.47
CA ALA A 45 -4.61 -21.06 -20.74
C ALA A 45 -4.29 -19.56 -20.85
N PRO A 46 -3.98 -19.03 -22.06
CA PRO A 46 -3.63 -17.62 -22.18
C PRO A 46 -4.75 -16.78 -21.56
N LEU A 47 -4.50 -16.23 -20.37
CA LEU A 47 -5.10 -14.99 -19.89
C LEU A 47 -4.53 -13.89 -20.79
N GLY A 48 -4.92 -13.93 -22.06
CA GLY A 48 -5.02 -12.75 -22.87
C GLY A 48 -6.52 -12.54 -22.98
N PRO A 49 -7.09 -11.51 -22.38
CA PRO A 49 -8.52 -11.33 -22.51
C PRO A 49 -8.77 -10.65 -23.87
N PRO A 50 -10.05 -10.50 -24.25
CA PRO A 50 -10.51 -10.18 -25.59
C PRO A 50 -10.06 -8.78 -26.03
N VAL A 51 -10.60 -8.30 -27.16
CA VAL A 51 -10.47 -6.91 -27.62
C VAL A 51 -10.47 -5.96 -26.42
N PRO A 52 -9.51 -5.01 -26.31
CA PRO A 52 -9.48 -4.03 -25.24
C PRO A 52 -10.87 -3.43 -25.01
N PRO A 53 -11.28 -3.23 -23.75
CA PRO A 53 -12.61 -2.69 -23.47
C PRO A 53 -12.73 -1.31 -24.15
N ASP A 54 -13.88 -1.05 -24.74
CA ASP A 54 -14.19 0.30 -25.21
C ASP A 54 -14.59 1.20 -24.02
N ALA A 55 -14.78 2.49 -24.29
CA ALA A 55 -15.13 3.47 -23.26
C ALA A 55 -16.46 3.14 -22.56
N VAL A 56 -17.43 2.53 -23.27
CA VAL A 56 -18.74 2.16 -22.73
C VAL A 56 -18.60 0.99 -21.75
N ALA A 57 -17.79 -0.01 -22.09
CA ALA A 57 -17.47 -1.13 -21.21
C ALA A 57 -16.73 -0.67 -19.95
N ILE A 58 -15.79 0.26 -20.08
CA ILE A 58 -15.08 0.86 -18.94
C ILE A 58 -16.06 1.62 -18.03
N GLU A 59 -16.90 2.49 -18.59
CA GLU A 59 -17.88 3.26 -17.82
C GLU A 59 -18.86 2.34 -17.08
N SER A 60 -19.40 1.33 -17.75
CA SER A 60 -20.30 0.33 -17.15
C SER A 60 -19.62 -0.43 -16.01
N ALA A 61 -18.36 -0.85 -16.20
CA ALA A 61 -17.59 -1.54 -15.17
C ALA A 61 -17.34 -0.64 -13.95
N VAL A 62 -17.09 0.65 -14.16
CA VAL A 62 -16.89 1.64 -13.10
C VAL A 62 -18.18 1.85 -12.30
N GLN A 63 -19.32 2.02 -12.97
CA GLN A 63 -20.62 2.16 -12.31
C GLN A 63 -20.97 0.93 -11.47
N GLN A 64 -20.77 -0.28 -12.01
CA GLN A 64 -20.99 -1.53 -11.28
C GLN A 64 -20.06 -1.66 -10.06
N GLY A 65 -18.78 -1.29 -10.22
CA GLY A 65 -17.82 -1.30 -9.13
C GLY A 65 -18.18 -0.33 -8.01
N ILE A 66 -18.63 0.89 -8.33
CA ILE A 66 -19.15 1.85 -7.34
C ILE A 66 -20.34 1.25 -6.59
N ALA A 67 -21.32 0.70 -7.32
CA ALA A 67 -22.52 0.11 -6.71
C ALA A 67 -22.15 -1.02 -5.74
N PHE A 68 -21.20 -1.89 -6.14
CA PHE A 68 -20.64 -2.92 -5.27
C PHE A 68 -20.02 -2.32 -4.00
N LEU A 69 -19.11 -1.34 -4.14
CA LEU A 69 -18.43 -0.72 -2.99
C LEU A 69 -19.43 -0.11 -2.00
N LEU A 70 -20.47 0.57 -2.49
CA LEU A 70 -21.53 1.12 -1.64
C LEU A 70 -22.28 0.01 -0.88
N SER A 71 -22.64 -1.08 -1.57
CA SER A 71 -23.31 -2.23 -0.94
C SER A 71 -22.45 -2.92 0.13
N ALA A 72 -21.12 -2.90 -0.07
CA ALA A 72 -20.15 -3.61 0.75
C ALA A 72 -19.66 -2.83 1.97
N GLN A 73 -20.17 -1.61 2.20
CA GLN A 73 -19.85 -0.85 3.41
C GLN A 73 -20.40 -1.57 4.64
N GLU A 74 -19.53 -1.85 5.60
CA GLU A 74 -19.84 -2.62 6.80
C GLU A 74 -19.57 -1.84 8.11
N GLY A 75 -19.93 -2.44 9.24
CA GLY A 75 -19.90 -1.83 10.56
C GLY A 75 -21.29 -1.50 11.11
N SER A 76 -21.34 -1.15 12.40
CA SER A 76 -22.54 -0.61 13.06
C SER A 76 -22.18 0.71 13.76
N PRO A 77 -22.52 1.88 13.19
CA PRO A 77 -23.12 2.07 11.85
C PRO A 77 -22.18 1.67 10.70
N LYS A 78 -22.73 1.51 9.49
CA LYS A 78 -21.95 1.22 8.27
C LYS A 78 -21.00 2.38 7.98
N ALA A 79 -19.69 2.12 8.02
CA ALA A 79 -18.70 3.20 7.94
C ALA A 79 -17.33 2.76 7.40
N GLN A 80 -17.08 1.48 7.18
CA GLN A 80 -15.74 0.99 6.85
C GLN A 80 -15.75 -0.06 5.74
N TRP A 81 -14.59 -0.19 5.09
CA TRP A 81 -14.26 -1.26 4.16
C TRP A 81 -12.92 -1.90 4.56
N PRO A 82 -12.90 -2.78 5.57
CA PRO A 82 -11.68 -3.39 6.03
C PRO A 82 -10.97 -4.17 4.93
N TYR A 83 -9.67 -3.93 4.78
CA TYR A 83 -8.83 -4.85 4.05
C TYR A 83 -8.60 -6.12 4.88
N GLU A 84 -8.78 -7.30 4.31
CA GLU A 84 -8.59 -8.57 5.04
C GLU A 84 -7.34 -9.32 4.54
N GLY A 85 -6.28 -9.24 5.34
CA GLY A 85 -5.07 -10.05 5.17
C GLY A 85 -5.13 -11.35 5.97
N VAL A 86 -4.02 -12.11 6.04
CA VAL A 86 -3.90 -13.22 7.02
C VAL A 86 -3.43 -12.76 8.39
N TYR A 87 -2.79 -11.59 8.48
CA TYR A 87 -2.28 -11.05 9.73
C TYR A 87 -3.43 -10.64 10.65
N ARG A 88 -3.26 -10.88 11.96
CA ARG A 88 -4.24 -10.59 13.01
C ARG A 88 -3.54 -9.96 14.22
N VAL A 89 -4.25 -9.07 14.91
CA VAL A 89 -3.83 -8.52 16.21
C VAL A 89 -4.90 -8.90 17.21
N GLY A 90 -4.55 -9.73 18.20
CA GLY A 90 -5.53 -10.25 19.18
C GLY A 90 -6.64 -11.09 18.54
N GLY A 91 -6.37 -11.76 17.39
CA GLY A 91 -7.38 -12.52 16.64
C GLY A 91 -8.22 -11.68 15.68
N GLU A 92 -8.12 -10.36 15.72
CA GLU A 92 -8.94 -9.43 14.94
C GLU A 92 -8.22 -8.88 13.71
N ILE A 93 -8.99 -8.37 12.74
CA ILE A 93 -8.44 -7.59 11.63
C ILE A 93 -7.77 -6.34 12.22
N PRO A 94 -6.46 -6.10 11.95
CA PRO A 94 -5.75 -4.96 12.50
C PRO A 94 -6.43 -3.63 12.15
N VAL A 95 -6.46 -2.70 13.12
CA VAL A 95 -7.07 -1.36 12.93
C VAL A 95 -6.43 -0.62 11.75
N GLY A 96 -5.13 -0.78 11.52
CA GLY A 96 -4.44 -0.22 10.35
C GLY A 96 -5.00 -0.69 9.01
N TYR A 97 -5.40 -1.96 8.89
CA TYR A 97 -6.07 -2.49 7.69
C TYR A 97 -7.51 -1.99 7.54
N ARG A 98 -8.20 -1.80 8.67
CA ARG A 98 -9.56 -1.24 8.68
C ARG A 98 -9.57 0.21 8.19
N ILE A 99 -8.71 1.06 8.77
CA ILE A 99 -8.55 2.46 8.38
C ILE A 99 -8.03 2.57 6.95
N GLY A 100 -6.99 1.82 6.62
CA GLY A 100 -6.37 1.92 5.30
C GLY A 100 -7.23 1.41 4.15
N GLY A 101 -7.92 0.27 4.34
CA GLY A 101 -8.89 -0.22 3.36
C GLY A 101 -10.03 0.79 3.16
N THR A 102 -10.51 1.37 4.27
CA THR A 102 -11.54 2.42 4.22
C THR A 102 -11.06 3.68 3.50
N GLY A 103 -9.80 4.09 3.72
CA GLY A 103 -9.22 5.26 3.05
C GLY A 103 -9.08 5.05 1.54
N ILE A 104 -8.66 3.87 1.10
CA ILE A 104 -8.55 3.52 -0.33
C ILE A 104 -9.92 3.55 -1.01
N VAL A 105 -10.93 2.93 -0.39
CA VAL A 105 -12.29 2.93 -0.96
C VAL A 105 -12.88 4.33 -0.95
N GLY A 106 -12.74 5.07 0.16
CA GLY A 106 -13.20 6.46 0.26
C GLY A 106 -12.59 7.37 -0.80
N GLU A 107 -11.27 7.27 -1.01
CA GLU A 107 -10.59 7.99 -2.09
C GLU A 107 -11.15 7.62 -3.47
N CYS A 108 -11.30 6.33 -3.75
CA CYS A 108 -11.85 5.85 -5.01
C CYS A 108 -13.24 6.45 -5.29
N LEU A 109 -14.13 6.44 -4.29
CA LEU A 109 -15.48 6.98 -4.43
C LEU A 109 -15.49 8.48 -4.73
N VAL A 110 -14.57 9.24 -4.11
CA VAL A 110 -14.46 10.70 -4.32
C VAL A 110 -13.82 11.04 -5.66
N ARG A 111 -12.74 10.35 -6.03
CA ARG A 111 -11.98 10.68 -7.26
C ARG A 111 -12.69 10.22 -8.53
N THR A 112 -13.48 9.16 -8.46
CA THR A 112 -14.20 8.64 -9.64
C THR A 112 -15.26 9.64 -10.10
N PRO A 113 -15.35 9.94 -11.43
CA PRO A 113 -16.31 10.91 -11.94
C PRO A 113 -17.76 10.72 -11.48
N GLY A 114 -18.51 11.83 -11.39
CA GLY A 114 -19.92 11.86 -10.98
C GLY A 114 -20.17 11.93 -9.47
N TYR A 115 -19.14 12.05 -8.62
CA TYR A 115 -19.29 12.11 -7.16
C TYR A 115 -20.23 13.24 -6.67
N ALA A 116 -20.15 14.43 -7.28
CA ALA A 116 -20.93 15.60 -6.85
C ALA A 116 -22.45 15.42 -6.98
N SER A 117 -22.91 14.52 -7.86
CA SER A 117 -24.33 14.25 -8.11
C SER A 117 -24.84 12.95 -7.44
N ASP A 118 -23.99 12.25 -6.69
CA ASP A 118 -24.32 10.94 -6.13
C ASP A 118 -24.42 10.98 -4.61
N VAL A 119 -25.65 11.13 -4.13
CA VAL A 119 -25.98 11.26 -2.70
C VAL A 119 -25.58 10.01 -1.92
N ALA A 120 -25.72 8.81 -2.50
CA ALA A 120 -25.37 7.56 -1.82
C ALA A 120 -23.85 7.46 -1.63
N ARG A 121 -23.05 7.86 -2.64
CA ARG A 121 -21.60 8.01 -2.48
C ARG A 121 -21.22 9.04 -1.43
N GLN A 122 -21.86 10.20 -1.43
CA GLN A 122 -21.57 11.26 -0.46
C GLN A 122 -21.82 10.79 0.97
N GLU A 123 -22.92 10.10 1.22
CA GLU A 123 -23.27 9.56 2.54
C GLU A 123 -22.30 8.46 3.00
N ALA A 124 -21.93 7.54 2.09
CA ALA A 124 -20.93 6.51 2.39
C ALA A 124 -19.56 7.13 2.73
N VAL A 125 -19.15 8.15 1.97
CA VAL A 125 -17.90 8.91 2.20
C VAL A 125 -17.94 9.69 3.52
N ARG A 126 -19.08 10.28 3.89
CA ARG A 126 -19.25 10.96 5.19
C ARG A 126 -19.04 9.99 6.34
N SER A 127 -19.68 8.82 6.29
CA SER A 127 -19.52 7.78 7.32
C SER A 127 -18.08 7.26 7.41
N ALA A 128 -17.42 7.07 6.26
CA ALA A 128 -16.01 6.68 6.20
C ALA A 128 -15.06 7.75 6.77
N CYS A 129 -15.34 9.03 6.49
CA CYS A 129 -14.61 10.15 7.09
C CYS A 129 -14.71 10.12 8.61
N ALA A 130 -15.91 9.88 9.15
CA ALA A 130 -16.13 9.83 10.60
C ALA A 130 -15.38 8.65 11.23
N PHE A 131 -15.40 7.48 10.59
CA PHE A 131 -14.64 6.31 11.04
C PHE A 131 -13.12 6.57 11.06
N ILE A 132 -12.57 7.17 10.00
CA ILE A 132 -11.14 7.49 9.92
C ILE A 132 -10.76 8.57 10.94
N CYS A 133 -11.59 9.61 11.12
CA CYS A 133 -11.36 10.61 12.15
C CYS A 133 -11.37 10.02 13.57
N ALA A 134 -12.27 9.09 13.85
CA ALA A 134 -12.29 8.37 15.12
C ALA A 134 -11.07 7.46 15.31
N GLY A 135 -10.46 6.98 14.22
CA GLY A 135 -9.29 6.12 14.22
C GLY A 135 -8.07 6.69 14.95
N ILE A 136 -7.94 8.01 15.10
CA ILE A 136 -6.83 8.63 15.84
C ILE A 136 -6.94 8.41 17.36
N ARG A 137 -8.13 8.02 17.84
CA ARG A 137 -8.40 7.70 19.25
C ARG A 137 -8.27 6.21 19.55
N GLU A 138 -8.07 5.37 18.52
CA GLU A 138 -7.89 3.94 18.68
C GLU A 138 -6.54 3.64 19.36
N PRO A 139 -6.52 2.96 20.52
CA PRO A 139 -5.27 2.69 21.23
C PRO A 139 -4.26 1.93 20.37
N LEU A 140 -4.72 1.04 19.49
CA LEU A 140 -3.87 0.26 18.58
C LEU A 140 -3.35 1.06 17.37
N MET A 141 -3.71 2.34 17.25
CA MET A 141 -3.16 3.24 16.24
C MET A 141 -2.10 4.19 16.79
N ASN A 142 -1.80 4.19 18.09
CA ASN A 142 -0.78 5.08 18.65
C ASN A 142 0.58 4.94 17.90
N PRO A 143 1.35 6.03 17.72
CA PRO A 143 2.62 5.99 16.97
C PRO A 143 3.83 5.56 17.83
N VAL A 144 3.62 4.73 18.86
CA VAL A 144 4.70 4.10 19.63
C VAL A 144 4.98 2.73 19.03
N TYR A 145 6.24 2.39 18.78
CA TYR A 145 6.62 1.09 18.24
C TYR A 145 7.52 0.34 19.22
N GLU A 146 7.08 -0.86 19.60
CA GLU A 146 7.82 -1.77 20.47
C GLU A 146 8.48 -2.88 19.66
N ALA A 147 7.71 -3.67 18.92
CA ALA A 147 8.21 -4.79 18.12
C ALA A 147 7.16 -5.31 17.12
N GLY A 148 7.60 -6.20 16.22
CA GLY A 148 6.72 -7.01 15.38
C GLY A 148 6.33 -6.36 14.04
N TYR A 149 5.21 -6.84 13.49
CA TYR A 149 4.73 -6.49 12.15
C TYR A 149 3.76 -5.30 12.20
N ASP A 150 4.25 -4.11 11.83
CA ASP A 150 3.55 -2.84 12.05
C ASP A 150 2.71 -2.37 10.86
N VAL A 151 1.48 -2.88 10.76
CA VAL A 151 0.53 -2.49 9.71
C VAL A 151 -0.12 -1.12 9.93
N ARG A 152 0.18 -0.41 11.03
CA ARG A 152 -0.40 0.91 11.30
C ARG A 152 0.08 1.94 10.29
N GLY A 153 1.30 1.81 9.77
CA GLY A 153 1.81 2.62 8.67
C GLY A 153 0.89 2.61 7.44
N TRP A 154 0.26 1.47 7.13
CA TRP A 154 -0.76 1.40 6.05
C TRP A 154 -1.95 2.31 6.42
N GLY A 155 -2.47 2.17 7.65
CA GLY A 155 -3.57 2.97 8.15
C GLY A 155 -3.27 4.47 8.15
N TYR A 156 -2.06 4.87 8.57
CA TYR A 156 -1.67 6.28 8.58
C TYR A 156 -1.63 6.88 7.18
N CYS A 157 -0.92 6.22 6.25
CA CYS A 157 -0.70 6.76 4.92
C CYS A 157 -2.02 6.80 4.13
N TYR A 158 -2.82 5.74 4.10
CA TYR A 158 -4.08 5.76 3.35
C TYR A 158 -5.22 6.51 4.05
N GLY A 159 -5.22 6.60 5.38
CA GLY A 159 -6.11 7.49 6.13
C GLY A 159 -5.85 8.95 5.77
N ALA A 160 -4.60 9.41 5.89
CA ALA A 160 -4.20 10.76 5.49
C ALA A 160 -4.47 11.04 4.01
N ARG A 161 -4.17 10.08 3.13
CA ARG A 161 -4.39 10.20 1.68
C ARG A 161 -5.86 10.51 1.36
N PHE A 162 -6.79 9.81 1.99
CA PHE A 162 -8.21 10.07 1.82
C PHE A 162 -8.62 11.47 2.31
N LEU A 163 -8.17 11.89 3.50
CA LEU A 163 -8.50 13.23 4.03
C LEU A 163 -7.92 14.35 3.16
N LEU A 164 -6.71 14.17 2.59
CA LEU A 164 -6.11 15.08 1.61
C LEU A 164 -6.93 15.18 0.32
N VAL A 165 -7.54 14.07 -0.10
CA VAL A 165 -8.44 14.05 -1.28
C VAL A 165 -9.72 14.82 -1.00
N LEU A 166 -10.34 14.63 0.17
CA LEU A 166 -11.52 15.41 0.57
C LEU A 166 -11.22 16.91 0.56
N ARG A 167 -10.06 17.29 1.10
CA ARG A 167 -9.59 18.68 1.14
C ARG A 167 -9.34 19.25 -0.27
N ALA A 168 -8.57 18.55 -1.10
CA ALA A 168 -8.25 18.99 -2.47
C ALA A 168 -9.51 19.13 -3.34
N SER A 169 -10.45 18.18 -3.20
CA SER A 169 -11.72 18.20 -3.93
C SER A 169 -12.76 19.15 -3.33
N LYS A 170 -12.47 19.79 -2.18
CA LYS A 170 -13.39 20.68 -1.44
C LYS A 170 -14.72 20.01 -1.07
N VAL A 171 -14.65 18.73 -0.68
CA VAL A 171 -15.80 17.89 -0.32
C VAL A 171 -15.66 17.27 1.07
N VAL A 172 -14.91 17.94 1.95
CA VAL A 172 -14.96 17.61 3.39
C VAL A 172 -16.41 17.69 3.84
N PRO A 173 -16.98 16.65 4.48
CA PRO A 173 -18.38 16.67 4.89
C PRO A 173 -18.68 17.84 5.83
N ALA A 174 -19.81 18.49 5.62
CA ALA A 174 -20.20 19.68 6.37
C ALA A 174 -20.20 19.41 7.88
N GLY A 175 -19.56 20.29 8.66
CA GLY A 175 -19.46 20.18 10.12
C GLY A 175 -18.33 19.28 10.61
N MET A 176 -17.58 18.64 9.72
CA MET A 176 -16.44 17.77 10.05
C MET A 176 -15.08 18.42 9.79
N GLU A 177 -15.03 19.70 9.44
CA GLU A 177 -13.81 20.40 9.01
C GLU A 177 -12.73 20.37 10.08
N THR A 178 -13.11 20.67 11.34
CA THR A 178 -12.18 20.67 12.47
C THR A 178 -11.68 19.26 12.80
N GLU A 179 -12.58 18.26 12.80
CA GLU A 179 -12.19 16.87 13.12
C GLU A 179 -11.30 16.28 12.02
N THR A 180 -11.61 16.57 10.75
CA THR A 180 -10.82 16.16 9.58
C THR A 180 -9.43 16.79 9.61
N ASP A 181 -9.31 18.09 9.90
CA ASP A 181 -8.00 18.75 9.99
C ASP A 181 -7.16 18.19 11.15
N ALA A 182 -7.78 17.97 12.32
CA ALA A 182 -7.11 17.36 13.46
C ALA A 182 -6.63 15.93 13.17
N ALA A 183 -7.48 15.10 12.55
CA ALA A 183 -7.13 13.74 12.18
C ALA A 183 -6.01 13.71 11.12
N LEU A 184 -6.09 14.58 10.10
CA LEU A 184 -5.06 14.68 9.07
C LEU A 184 -3.70 15.07 9.66
N ARG A 185 -3.65 16.10 10.52
CA ARG A 185 -2.40 16.49 11.21
C ARG A 185 -1.84 15.35 12.05
N TRP A 186 -2.71 14.63 12.77
CA TRP A 186 -2.30 13.49 13.57
C TRP A 186 -1.71 12.36 12.72
N TYR A 187 -2.33 12.01 11.59
CA TYR A 187 -1.80 10.99 10.70
C TYR A 187 -0.46 11.40 10.08
N LEU A 188 -0.32 12.65 9.66
CA LEU A 188 0.95 13.17 9.13
C LEU A 188 2.07 13.16 10.18
N ASP A 189 1.75 13.50 11.43
CA ASP A 189 2.67 13.40 12.56
C ASP A 189 3.05 11.93 12.85
N ALA A 190 2.08 11.01 12.85
CA ALA A 190 2.31 9.58 13.05
C ALA A 190 3.20 8.96 11.96
N ILE A 191 3.02 9.33 10.69
CA ILE A 191 3.90 8.92 9.58
C ILE A 191 5.33 9.35 9.87
N GLN A 192 5.55 10.62 10.22
CA GLN A 192 6.88 11.17 10.46
C GLN A 192 7.55 10.56 11.70
N LYS A 193 6.83 10.40 12.81
CA LYS A 193 7.35 9.79 14.05
C LYS A 193 7.70 8.32 13.93
N THR A 194 7.06 7.61 13.01
CA THR A 194 7.28 6.17 12.80
C THR A 194 8.28 5.89 11.68
N GLU A 195 8.91 6.92 11.11
CA GLU A 195 10.05 6.77 10.21
C GLU A 195 11.12 5.86 10.86
N ILE A 196 11.73 4.98 10.07
CA ILE A 196 12.84 4.16 10.56
C ILE A 196 14.03 5.08 10.85
N PRO A 197 14.60 5.09 12.06
CA PRO A 197 15.71 5.96 12.41
C PRO A 197 16.96 5.64 11.60
N GLU A 198 17.76 6.67 11.31
CA GLU A 198 18.99 6.66 10.49
C GLU A 198 18.79 6.28 9.01
N VAL A 199 17.99 5.25 8.74
CA VAL A 199 17.69 4.74 7.41
C VAL A 199 16.65 5.64 6.74
N GLY A 200 15.63 6.07 7.46
CA GLY A 200 14.46 6.67 6.85
C GLY A 200 13.53 5.66 6.20
N GLY A 201 12.41 6.13 5.69
CA GLY A 201 11.39 5.29 5.09
C GLY A 201 10.65 4.42 6.11
N TRP A 202 9.86 3.47 5.61
CA TRP A 202 8.96 2.64 6.42
C TRP A 202 8.96 1.19 5.97
N ASN A 203 8.63 0.29 6.89
CA ASN A 203 8.49 -1.15 6.65
C ASN A 203 7.50 -1.75 7.67
N TYR A 204 6.77 -2.78 7.27
CA TYR A 204 5.97 -3.56 8.21
C TYR A 204 6.84 -4.38 9.16
N ALA A 205 7.87 -5.03 8.62
CA ALA A 205 8.78 -5.84 9.40
C ALA A 205 9.96 -4.99 9.84
N ARG A 206 10.10 -4.79 11.15
CA ARG A 206 11.19 -4.04 11.78
C ARG A 206 11.75 -4.80 12.97
N GLN A 207 13.00 -4.49 13.32
CA GLN A 207 13.59 -4.97 14.57
C GLN A 207 12.92 -4.29 15.76
N PRO A 208 12.82 -4.94 16.93
CA PRO A 208 12.27 -4.33 18.13
C PRO A 208 12.95 -3.00 18.51
N GLY A 209 12.15 -2.05 18.97
CA GLY A 209 12.56 -0.70 19.39
C GLY A 209 12.37 0.35 18.29
N ILE A 210 11.65 1.43 18.60
CA ILE A 210 11.41 2.54 17.65
C ILE A 210 12.70 3.21 17.18
N GLU A 211 13.70 3.30 18.07
CA GLU A 211 15.03 3.87 17.82
C GLU A 211 15.99 2.88 17.13
N THR A 212 15.57 1.65 16.85
CA THR A 212 16.42 0.64 16.22
C THR A 212 16.42 0.81 14.69
N PRO A 213 17.57 1.05 14.05
CA PRO A 213 17.66 1.06 12.59
C PRO A 213 17.18 -0.26 11.99
N SER A 214 16.45 -0.20 10.88
CA SER A 214 15.90 -1.37 10.19
C SER A 214 15.88 -1.18 8.67
N PRO A 215 15.81 -2.26 7.87
CA PRO A 215 15.63 -2.12 6.42
C PRO A 215 14.30 -1.44 6.07
N ALA A 216 14.35 -0.39 5.25
CA ALA A 216 13.16 0.25 4.69
C ALA A 216 12.62 -0.57 3.52
N SER A 217 11.31 -0.55 3.27
CA SER A 217 10.73 -1.26 2.13
C SER A 217 10.27 -0.33 1.01
N PRO A 218 10.56 -0.65 -0.27
CA PRO A 218 10.13 0.13 -1.42
C PRO A 218 8.72 -0.29 -1.89
N PHE A 219 7.85 -0.60 -0.92
CA PHE A 219 6.40 -0.76 -1.10
C PHE A 219 5.61 -0.02 -0.01
N MET A 220 6.19 0.20 1.17
CA MET A 220 5.62 1.10 2.19
C MET A 220 6.13 2.52 2.11
N THR A 221 7.39 2.68 1.71
CA THR A 221 7.98 4.02 1.61
C THR A 221 7.32 4.88 0.53
N PRO A 222 7.02 4.38 -0.68
CA PRO A 222 6.36 5.17 -1.71
C PRO A 222 4.99 5.74 -1.30
N PRO A 223 3.99 4.97 -0.82
CA PRO A 223 2.68 5.54 -0.48
C PRO A 223 2.78 6.60 0.64
N CYS A 224 3.69 6.47 1.60
CA CYS A 224 3.89 7.47 2.64
C CYS A 224 4.54 8.75 2.09
N LEU A 225 5.55 8.64 1.20
CA LEU A 225 6.11 9.79 0.49
C LEU A 225 5.05 10.51 -0.38
N GLN A 226 4.20 9.77 -1.09
CA GLN A 226 3.13 10.35 -1.89
C GLN A 226 2.20 11.22 -1.02
N VAL A 227 1.83 10.74 0.17
CA VAL A 227 1.02 11.49 1.14
C VAL A 227 1.72 12.75 1.62
N LEU A 228 3.01 12.66 1.97
CA LEU A 228 3.79 13.80 2.41
C LEU A 228 3.96 14.85 1.30
N PHE A 229 4.08 14.43 0.04
CA PHE A 229 4.15 15.36 -1.11
C PHE A 229 2.83 16.10 -1.28
N GLU A 230 1.71 15.39 -1.25
CA GLU A 230 0.36 15.98 -1.32
C GLU A 230 0.10 16.93 -0.13
N ALA A 231 0.49 16.54 1.08
CA ALA A 231 0.35 17.37 2.26
C ALA A 231 1.14 18.69 2.12
N LYS A 232 2.41 18.62 1.70
CA LYS A 232 3.24 19.80 1.45
C LYS A 232 2.65 20.69 0.36
N ALA A 233 2.15 20.11 -0.74
CA ALA A 233 1.51 20.86 -1.83
C ALA A 233 0.22 21.57 -1.38
N GLN A 234 -0.47 21.04 -0.37
CA GLN A 234 -1.66 21.65 0.24
C GLN A 234 -1.32 22.60 1.41
N GLY A 235 -0.04 22.90 1.63
CA GLY A 235 0.43 23.85 2.65
C GLY A 235 0.48 23.29 4.09
N LEU A 236 0.42 21.97 4.25
CA LEU A 236 0.53 21.31 5.56
C LEU A 236 2.01 21.12 5.95
N PRO A 237 2.32 21.13 7.26
CA PRO A 237 3.69 20.96 7.73
C PRO A 237 4.20 19.55 7.44
N VAL A 238 5.37 19.48 6.80
CA VAL A 238 6.10 18.25 6.50
C VAL A 238 7.58 18.53 6.71
N ASP A 239 8.24 17.70 7.52
CA ASP A 239 9.68 17.78 7.73
C ASP A 239 10.42 17.29 6.48
N GLY A 240 11.14 18.22 5.83
CA GLY A 240 11.93 17.91 4.63
C GLY A 240 13.08 16.95 4.89
N ALA A 241 13.57 16.85 6.13
CA ALA A 241 14.62 15.90 6.49
C ALA A 241 14.10 14.45 6.50
N VAL A 242 12.88 14.23 7.00
CA VAL A 242 12.17 12.94 6.92
C VAL A 242 12.00 12.52 5.46
N VAL A 243 11.50 13.43 4.62
CA VAL A 243 11.31 13.15 3.19
C VAL A 243 12.64 12.83 2.50
N THR A 244 13.70 13.58 2.80
CA THR A 244 15.03 13.36 2.23
C THR A 244 15.57 11.98 2.57
N ARG A 245 15.54 11.59 3.85
CA ARG A 245 16.01 10.25 4.28
C ARG A 245 15.18 9.13 3.68
N ALA A 246 13.85 9.28 3.61
CA ALA A 246 12.98 8.30 2.96
C ALA A 246 13.26 8.15 1.45
N LEU A 247 13.59 9.24 0.74
CA LEU A 247 14.05 9.18 -0.65
C LEU A 247 15.41 8.47 -0.77
N ASP A 248 16.36 8.77 0.13
CA ASP A 248 17.65 8.05 0.18
C ASP A 248 17.44 6.54 0.42
N ALA A 249 16.46 6.18 1.26
CA ALA A 249 16.09 4.79 1.52
C ALA A 249 15.56 4.08 0.27
N LEU A 250 14.75 4.75 -0.55
CA LEU A 250 14.32 4.22 -1.84
C LEU A 250 15.50 4.03 -2.80
N GLN A 251 16.43 4.97 -2.85
CA GLN A 251 17.63 4.84 -3.69
C GLN A 251 18.51 3.65 -3.24
N ARG A 252 18.66 3.41 -1.94
CA ARG A 252 19.36 2.21 -1.43
C ARG A 252 18.67 0.91 -1.81
N CYS A 253 17.35 0.93 -1.99
CA CYS A 253 16.58 -0.21 -2.45
C CYS A 253 16.70 -0.45 -3.97
N ARG A 254 17.17 0.52 -4.74
CA ARG A 254 17.30 0.47 -6.21
C ARG A 254 18.68 -0.06 -6.61
N THR A 255 18.76 -1.02 -7.52
CA THR A 255 20.03 -1.44 -8.14
C THR A 255 20.41 -0.52 -9.30
N GLU A 256 21.65 -0.60 -9.76
CA GLU A 256 22.13 0.11 -10.95
C GLU A 256 21.25 -0.18 -12.19
N ASP A 257 20.80 -1.43 -12.34
CA ASP A 257 19.92 -1.86 -13.44
C ASP A 257 18.44 -1.43 -13.28
N GLY A 258 18.09 -0.73 -12.19
CA GLY A 258 16.72 -0.28 -11.91
C GLY A 258 15.79 -1.35 -11.31
N ASN A 259 16.34 -2.48 -10.85
CA ASN A 259 15.60 -3.46 -10.04
C ASN A 259 15.46 -2.95 -8.58
N PHE A 260 14.52 -3.51 -7.81
CA PHE A 260 14.29 -3.12 -6.42
C PHE A 260 14.24 -4.31 -5.45
N ALA A 261 15.02 -4.20 -4.37
CA ALA A 261 14.99 -5.16 -3.26
C ALA A 261 13.64 -5.21 -2.56
N TYR A 262 13.41 -6.27 -1.78
CA TYR A 262 12.23 -6.34 -0.92
C TYR A 262 12.30 -5.30 0.22
N SER A 263 13.48 -5.13 0.80
CA SER A 263 13.82 -4.08 1.75
C SER A 263 15.32 -3.89 1.80
N ALA A 264 15.80 -2.69 2.14
CA ALA A 264 17.23 -2.43 2.23
C ALA A 264 17.56 -1.42 3.33
N GLN A 265 18.66 -1.68 4.06
CA GLN A 265 19.30 -0.70 4.95
C GLN A 265 20.58 -0.13 4.33
N ARG A 266 21.24 -0.91 3.48
CA ARG A 266 22.42 -0.53 2.70
C ARG A 266 22.11 -0.69 1.21
N GLN A 267 22.96 -0.13 0.35
CA GLN A 267 22.82 -0.23 -1.10
C GLN A 267 22.68 -1.70 -1.54
N THR A 268 21.58 -2.01 -2.24
CA THR A 268 21.30 -3.37 -2.70
C THR A 268 22.00 -3.75 -4.01
N ARG A 269 22.09 -5.04 -4.28
CA ARG A 269 22.65 -5.68 -5.50
C ARG A 269 21.78 -6.84 -5.98
N GLU A 270 20.46 -6.66 -5.99
CA GLU A 270 19.51 -7.66 -6.48
C GLU A 270 19.80 -8.06 -7.94
N PRO A 271 19.83 -9.36 -8.27
CA PRO A 271 20.08 -9.80 -9.63
C PRO A 271 18.84 -9.56 -10.52
N ALA A 272 19.03 -9.32 -11.83
CA ALA A 272 17.94 -9.10 -12.78
C ALA A 272 16.86 -10.23 -12.76
N ARG A 273 17.25 -11.47 -12.44
CA ARG A 273 16.30 -12.59 -12.29
C ARG A 273 15.24 -12.39 -11.21
N SER A 274 15.41 -11.44 -10.27
CA SER A 274 14.41 -11.13 -9.23
C SER A 274 13.39 -10.06 -9.65
N ILE A 275 13.55 -9.43 -10.83
CA ILE A 275 12.63 -8.43 -11.39
C ILE A 275 11.16 -8.87 -11.34
N PRO A 276 10.78 -10.12 -11.67
CA PRO A 276 9.36 -10.50 -11.64
C PRO A 276 8.72 -10.38 -10.25
N GLY A 277 9.52 -10.51 -9.18
CA GLY A 277 9.08 -10.27 -7.81
C GLY A 277 9.11 -8.80 -7.37
N ALA A 278 9.71 -7.92 -8.18
CA ALA A 278 9.94 -6.51 -7.88
C ALA A 278 9.10 -5.54 -8.70
N ILE A 279 8.38 -5.98 -9.74
CA ILE A 279 7.71 -5.08 -10.69
C ILE A 279 6.80 -4.04 -10.06
N GLY A 280 6.01 -4.38 -9.03
CA GLY A 280 5.20 -3.39 -8.33
C GLY A 280 6.04 -2.37 -7.54
N ARG A 281 7.21 -2.78 -7.02
CA ARG A 281 8.13 -1.93 -6.23
C ARG A 281 8.85 -0.97 -7.15
N MET A 282 9.20 -1.45 -8.35
CA MET A 282 9.80 -0.66 -9.42
C MET A 282 8.86 0.49 -9.82
N VAL A 283 7.61 0.21 -10.22
CA VAL A 283 6.70 1.26 -10.70
C VAL A 283 6.38 2.30 -9.62
N CYS A 284 6.13 1.89 -8.37
CA CYS A 284 5.79 2.85 -7.32
C CYS A 284 7.00 3.67 -6.86
N SER A 285 8.18 3.07 -6.76
CA SER A 285 9.40 3.74 -6.29
C SER A 285 9.98 4.66 -7.35
N GLU A 286 10.07 4.23 -8.61
CA GLU A 286 10.55 5.08 -9.70
C GLU A 286 9.64 6.28 -9.92
N SER A 287 8.32 6.10 -9.79
CA SER A 287 7.36 7.20 -9.87
C SER A 287 7.58 8.26 -8.78
N VAL A 288 7.81 7.84 -7.53
CA VAL A 288 8.07 8.77 -6.43
C VAL A 288 9.43 9.44 -6.57
N LEU A 289 10.48 8.70 -6.96
CA LEU A 289 11.80 9.26 -7.20
C LEU A 289 11.77 10.28 -8.34
N LEU A 290 11.06 10.01 -9.44
CA LEU A 290 10.87 10.97 -10.54
C LEU A 290 10.17 12.24 -10.06
N ARG A 291 9.08 12.10 -9.29
CA ARG A 291 8.35 13.24 -8.70
C ARG A 291 9.17 14.08 -7.72
N ALA A 292 10.29 13.55 -7.23
CA ALA A 292 11.25 14.25 -6.37
C ALA A 292 12.52 14.70 -7.11
N GLY A 293 12.57 14.57 -8.45
CA GLY A 293 13.75 14.93 -9.25
C GLY A 293 14.95 13.99 -9.05
N ARG A 294 14.73 12.77 -8.56
CA ARG A 294 15.76 11.75 -8.25
C ARG A 294 15.69 10.52 -9.16
N SER A 295 14.91 10.60 -10.23
CA SER A 295 14.86 9.61 -11.31
C SER A 295 14.50 10.31 -12.62
N ASP A 296 14.38 9.53 -13.69
CA ASP A 296 14.08 10.00 -15.03
C ASP A 296 12.92 9.20 -15.67
N VAL A 297 12.37 9.76 -16.74
CA VAL A 297 11.28 9.13 -17.51
C VAL A 297 11.70 7.77 -18.07
N ALA A 298 12.97 7.57 -18.41
CA ALA A 298 13.47 6.30 -18.92
C ALA A 298 13.38 5.19 -17.86
N SER A 299 13.66 5.51 -16.60
CA SER A 299 13.56 4.58 -15.47
C SER A 299 12.13 4.19 -15.17
N VAL A 300 11.20 5.16 -15.22
CA VAL A 300 9.77 4.88 -15.10
C VAL A 300 9.28 4.01 -16.26
N ARG A 301 9.67 4.31 -17.51
CA ARG A 301 9.31 3.49 -18.68
C ARG A 301 9.80 2.04 -18.53
N ARG A 302 11.06 1.84 -18.14
CA ARG A 302 11.61 0.51 -17.87
C ARG A 302 10.81 -0.24 -16.80
N ALA A 303 10.35 0.44 -15.74
CA ALA A 303 9.52 -0.16 -14.71
C ALA A 303 8.14 -0.60 -15.25
N VAL A 304 7.51 0.23 -16.09
CA VAL A 304 6.23 -0.08 -16.74
C VAL A 304 6.37 -1.26 -17.70
N ASP A 305 7.40 -1.26 -18.55
CA ASP A 305 7.69 -2.35 -19.49
C ASP A 305 7.97 -3.66 -18.75
N ALA A 306 8.77 -3.61 -17.67
CA ALA A 306 9.04 -4.77 -16.83
C ALA A 306 7.74 -5.31 -16.20
N PHE A 307 6.83 -4.44 -15.78
CA PHE A 307 5.52 -4.83 -15.25
C PHE A 307 4.72 -5.59 -16.30
N LEU A 308 4.54 -5.03 -17.50
CA LEU A 308 3.81 -5.68 -18.59
C LEU A 308 4.45 -7.01 -19.02
N ALA A 309 5.78 -7.11 -18.99
CA ALA A 309 6.47 -8.36 -19.31
C ALA A 309 6.27 -9.45 -18.23
N ASN A 310 6.05 -9.08 -16.97
CA ASN A 310 6.12 -10.02 -15.84
C ASN A 310 4.84 -10.11 -14.98
N TRP A 311 3.77 -9.37 -15.27
CA TRP A 311 2.55 -9.32 -14.44
C TRP A 311 1.95 -10.70 -14.14
N ARG A 312 2.11 -11.67 -15.06
CA ARG A 312 1.65 -13.06 -14.87
C ARG A 312 2.27 -13.72 -13.65
N GLN A 313 3.44 -13.27 -13.20
CA GLN A 313 4.01 -13.74 -11.94
C GLN A 313 3.21 -13.27 -10.73
N LEU A 314 2.58 -12.09 -10.76
CA LEU A 314 1.63 -11.73 -9.72
C LEU A 314 0.36 -12.60 -9.84
N GLU A 315 -0.11 -12.86 -11.06
CA GLU A 315 -1.34 -13.64 -11.31
C GLU A 315 -1.27 -15.07 -10.78
N ILE A 316 -0.13 -15.74 -10.98
CA ILE A 316 0.11 -17.09 -10.43
C ILE A 316 -0.12 -17.12 -8.92
N ARG A 317 -0.05 -15.98 -8.22
CA ARG A 317 -0.10 -15.88 -6.75
C ARG A 317 -1.39 -15.20 -6.27
N ARG A 318 -2.17 -14.60 -7.17
CA ARG A 318 -3.45 -13.99 -6.88
C ARG A 318 -4.43 -15.04 -6.33
N LYS A 319 -5.22 -14.66 -5.31
CA LYS A 319 -6.17 -15.55 -4.62
C LYS A 319 -5.56 -16.82 -4.02
N LYS A 320 -4.25 -16.84 -3.76
CA LYS A 320 -3.60 -17.92 -2.99
C LYS A 320 -3.57 -17.58 -1.50
N SER A 321 -3.54 -18.62 -0.68
CA SER A 321 -3.26 -18.51 0.76
C SER A 321 -1.77 -18.18 1.01
N GLY A 322 -1.45 -17.66 2.19
CA GLY A 322 -0.09 -17.25 2.58
C GLY A 322 0.25 -15.78 2.28
N THR A 323 1.47 -15.37 2.64
CA THR A 323 1.99 -13.99 2.49
C THR A 323 3.16 -13.86 1.54
N HIS A 324 3.94 -14.90 1.29
CA HIS A 324 5.11 -14.85 0.41
C HIS A 324 5.18 -16.15 -0.37
N VAL A 325 4.60 -16.15 -1.58
CA VAL A 325 4.47 -17.36 -2.39
C VAL A 325 5.65 -17.46 -3.37
N GLY A 326 6.39 -18.57 -3.31
CA GLY A 326 7.53 -18.85 -4.17
C GLY A 326 7.19 -18.85 -5.67
N ALA A 327 8.16 -18.76 -6.59
CA ALA A 327 9.60 -18.63 -6.36
C ALA A 327 10.08 -17.21 -5.98
N TYR A 328 9.24 -16.18 -6.08
CA TYR A 328 9.64 -14.78 -5.91
C TYR A 328 9.27 -14.14 -4.57
N GLY A 329 8.68 -14.91 -3.64
CA GLY A 329 8.27 -14.39 -2.33
C GLY A 329 7.27 -13.24 -2.41
N VAL A 330 6.40 -13.25 -3.42
CA VAL A 330 5.42 -12.18 -3.65
C VAL A 330 4.17 -12.44 -2.82
N ALA A 331 3.66 -11.39 -2.19
CA ALA A 331 2.40 -11.43 -1.47
C ALA A 331 1.19 -11.30 -2.42
N PRO A 332 0.10 -12.07 -2.24
CA PRO A 332 -1.07 -11.97 -3.11
C PRO A 332 -1.71 -10.57 -3.13
N TYR A 333 -1.67 -9.84 -2.00
CA TYR A 333 -2.17 -8.46 -1.89
C TYR A 333 -1.44 -7.45 -2.77
N TYR A 334 -0.30 -7.87 -3.33
CA TYR A 334 0.55 -7.04 -4.15
C TYR A 334 0.00 -6.84 -5.56
N PHE A 335 -0.99 -7.65 -5.96
CA PHE A 335 -1.50 -7.67 -7.32
C PHE A 335 -2.14 -6.33 -7.70
N PHE A 336 -3.26 -5.94 -7.07
CA PHE A 336 -3.94 -4.70 -7.44
C PHE A 336 -3.20 -3.45 -6.97
N PHE A 337 -2.40 -3.54 -5.90
CA PHE A 337 -1.44 -2.49 -5.55
C PHE A 337 -0.46 -2.22 -6.69
N GLY A 338 0.13 -3.28 -7.26
CA GLY A 338 1.08 -3.18 -8.36
C GLY A 338 0.44 -2.59 -9.62
N PHE A 339 -0.74 -3.10 -10.02
CA PHE A 339 -1.47 -2.60 -11.18
C PHE A 339 -1.85 -1.12 -11.05
N TYR A 340 -2.39 -0.72 -9.90
CA TYR A 340 -2.71 0.68 -9.65
C TYR A 340 -1.47 1.58 -9.79
N ASN A 341 -0.34 1.21 -9.17
CA ASN A 341 0.88 2.00 -9.27
C ASN A 341 1.50 1.97 -10.67
N ALA A 342 1.29 0.90 -11.46
CA ALA A 342 1.72 0.86 -12.85
C ALA A 342 0.91 1.84 -13.71
N CYS A 343 -0.41 1.92 -13.52
CA CYS A 343 -1.25 2.92 -14.20
C CYS A 343 -0.91 4.35 -13.75
N ASP A 344 -0.57 4.57 -12.48
CA ASP A 344 -0.03 5.86 -12.00
C ASP A 344 1.28 6.22 -12.70
N ALA A 345 2.18 5.26 -12.88
CA ALA A 345 3.46 5.44 -13.55
C ALA A 345 3.31 5.80 -15.04
N VAL A 346 2.30 5.22 -15.73
CA VAL A 346 1.97 5.58 -17.11
C VAL A 346 1.67 7.07 -17.26
N GLU A 347 1.03 7.70 -16.27
CA GLU A 347 0.75 9.15 -16.32
C GLU A 347 1.99 10.05 -16.16
N LEU A 348 3.14 9.48 -15.84
CA LEU A 348 4.43 10.17 -15.79
C LEU A 348 5.22 10.05 -17.10
N LEU A 349 4.78 9.21 -18.04
CA LEU A 349 5.40 9.06 -19.36
C LEU A 349 5.01 10.20 -20.31
N PRO A 350 5.71 10.39 -21.45
CA PRO A 350 5.31 11.35 -22.47
C PRO A 350 3.88 11.08 -22.96
N ALA A 351 3.11 12.14 -23.19
CA ALA A 351 1.68 12.04 -23.52
C ALA A 351 1.39 11.13 -24.73
N ALA A 352 2.29 11.10 -25.72
CA ALA A 352 2.16 10.28 -26.92
C ALA A 352 2.26 8.76 -26.65
N GLU A 353 2.91 8.34 -25.56
CA GLU A 353 3.11 6.92 -25.23
C GLU A 353 1.96 6.34 -24.40
N ARG A 354 1.30 7.18 -23.61
CA ARG A 354 0.31 6.75 -22.61
C ARG A 354 -0.87 5.95 -23.18
N PRO A 355 -1.47 6.31 -24.34
CA PRO A 355 -2.64 5.60 -24.85
C PRO A 355 -2.41 4.10 -25.07
N GLU A 356 -1.25 3.70 -25.59
CA GLU A 356 -0.95 2.28 -25.83
C GLU A 356 -0.71 1.53 -24.52
N TYR A 357 0.01 2.12 -23.57
CA TYR A 357 0.16 1.52 -22.24
C TYR A 357 -1.18 1.36 -21.53
N ARG A 358 -2.04 2.39 -21.54
CA ARG A 358 -3.38 2.34 -20.96
C ARG A 358 -4.21 1.21 -21.58
N ARG A 359 -4.24 1.13 -22.91
CA ARG A 359 -4.93 0.05 -23.64
C ARG A 359 -4.50 -1.34 -23.16
N GLN A 360 -3.20 -1.56 -22.98
CA GLN A 360 -2.67 -2.83 -22.48
C GLN A 360 -3.09 -3.10 -21.03
N PHE A 361 -2.98 -2.12 -20.13
CA PHE A 361 -3.41 -2.29 -18.73
C PHE A 361 -4.92 -2.47 -18.57
N GLU A 362 -5.73 -1.72 -19.32
CA GLU A 362 -7.19 -1.87 -19.37
C GLU A 362 -7.59 -3.26 -19.82
N GLN A 363 -6.95 -3.76 -20.88
CA GLN A 363 -7.11 -5.13 -21.33
C GLN A 363 -6.79 -6.10 -20.18
N LEU A 364 -5.60 -6.02 -19.57
CA LEU A 364 -5.19 -6.92 -18.49
C LEU A 364 -6.11 -6.87 -17.25
N LEU A 365 -6.57 -5.68 -16.85
CA LEU A 365 -7.50 -5.52 -15.74
C LEU A 365 -8.85 -6.19 -16.03
N PHE A 366 -9.35 -6.10 -17.27
CA PHE A 366 -10.54 -6.83 -17.68
C PHE A 366 -10.33 -8.35 -17.76
N ALA A 367 -9.11 -8.84 -17.98
CA ALA A 367 -8.79 -10.28 -17.94
C ALA A 367 -9.07 -10.93 -16.59
N VAL A 368 -8.79 -10.17 -15.54
CA VAL A 368 -8.77 -10.67 -14.18
C VAL A 368 -10.00 -10.22 -13.39
N ARG A 369 -10.97 -9.62 -14.08
CA ARG A 369 -12.29 -9.26 -13.53
C ARG A 369 -13.06 -10.53 -13.21
N ASP A 370 -13.60 -10.59 -12.00
CA ASP A 370 -14.41 -11.73 -11.55
C ASP A 370 -15.79 -11.72 -12.22
N GLN A 371 -16.47 -12.88 -12.20
CA GLN A 371 -17.78 -13.05 -12.83
C GLN A 371 -18.86 -12.14 -12.23
N ASP A 372 -18.73 -11.75 -10.97
CA ASP A 372 -19.62 -10.80 -10.28
C ASP A 372 -19.30 -9.34 -10.62
N GLY A 373 -18.36 -9.10 -11.53
CA GLY A 373 -17.99 -7.78 -12.02
C GLY A 373 -16.98 -7.04 -11.14
N THR A 374 -16.42 -7.69 -10.12
CA THR A 374 -15.47 -7.10 -9.16
C THR A 374 -14.02 -7.55 -9.40
N TRP A 375 -13.10 -7.09 -8.54
CA TRP A 375 -11.70 -7.47 -8.55
C TRP A 375 -11.23 -7.85 -7.15
N ASP A 376 -10.69 -9.06 -7.01
CA ASP A 376 -10.19 -9.59 -5.74
C ASP A 376 -8.84 -10.28 -5.93
N ASP A 377 -7.88 -9.94 -5.08
CA ASP A 377 -6.53 -10.52 -5.07
C ASP A 377 -6.29 -11.49 -3.91
N ARG A 378 -7.29 -11.69 -3.05
CA ARG A 378 -7.26 -12.61 -1.92
C ARG A 378 -8.41 -13.60 -1.97
N VAL A 379 -8.37 -14.53 -1.00
CA VAL A 379 -9.43 -15.50 -0.75
C VAL A 379 -10.52 -14.95 0.18
N PHE A 380 -10.33 -13.73 0.70
CA PHE A 380 -11.22 -13.12 1.68
C PHE A 380 -12.23 -12.21 0.99
N PRO A 381 -13.55 -12.43 1.16
CA PRO A 381 -14.57 -11.63 0.49
C PRO A 381 -14.44 -10.12 0.72
N ARG A 382 -13.98 -9.68 1.91
CA ARG A 382 -13.77 -8.25 2.22
C ARG A 382 -12.71 -7.59 1.35
N THR A 383 -11.70 -8.34 0.92
CA THR A 383 -10.56 -7.80 0.16
C THR A 383 -10.94 -7.42 -1.27
N ARG A 384 -12.05 -7.94 -1.79
CA ARG A 384 -12.67 -7.47 -3.03
C ARG A 384 -12.94 -5.97 -3.04
N ASN A 385 -13.20 -5.36 -1.88
CA ASN A 385 -13.36 -3.90 -1.76
C ASN A 385 -12.07 -3.17 -2.20
N PHE A 386 -10.92 -3.65 -1.72
CA PHE A 386 -9.61 -3.11 -2.07
C PHE A 386 -9.27 -3.29 -3.55
N GLY A 387 -9.40 -4.53 -4.06
CA GLY A 387 -9.07 -4.83 -5.46
C GLY A 387 -9.96 -4.07 -6.46
N THR A 388 -11.24 -3.94 -6.13
CA THR A 388 -12.19 -3.14 -6.94
C THR A 388 -11.82 -1.67 -6.90
N ALA A 389 -11.63 -1.07 -5.72
CA ALA A 389 -11.28 0.35 -5.62
C ALA A 389 -9.96 0.70 -6.32
N MET A 390 -8.92 -0.12 -6.17
CA MET A 390 -7.64 0.05 -6.87
C MET A 390 -7.81 -0.02 -8.39
N THR A 391 -8.61 -0.97 -8.89
CA THR A 391 -8.89 -1.11 -10.32
C THR A 391 -9.68 0.06 -10.88
N LEU A 392 -10.72 0.52 -10.18
CA LEU A 392 -11.49 1.70 -10.62
C LEU A 392 -10.60 2.94 -10.71
N MET A 393 -9.76 3.17 -9.71
CA MET A 393 -8.80 4.28 -9.75
C MET A 393 -7.77 4.12 -10.88
N ALA A 394 -7.34 2.90 -11.19
CA ALA A 394 -6.42 2.63 -12.29
C ALA A 394 -7.08 2.94 -13.67
N LEU A 395 -8.33 2.50 -13.88
CA LEU A 395 -9.09 2.76 -15.11
C LEU A 395 -9.42 4.25 -15.28
N GLN A 396 -9.73 4.93 -14.18
CA GLN A 396 -10.08 6.36 -14.18
C GLN A 396 -8.86 7.27 -14.05
N ARG A 397 -7.66 6.71 -14.00
CA ARG A 397 -6.45 7.47 -13.70
C ARG A 397 -6.21 8.69 -14.60
N PRO A 398 -6.51 8.65 -15.92
CA PRO A 398 -6.37 9.82 -16.80
C PRO A 398 -7.26 11.01 -16.42
N GLN A 399 -8.34 10.77 -15.66
CA GLN A 399 -9.27 11.81 -15.20
C GLN A 399 -8.80 12.50 -13.90
N PHE A 400 -7.78 11.96 -13.23
CA PHE A 400 -7.32 12.49 -11.96
C PHE A 400 -6.26 13.59 -12.16
N PRO A 401 -6.18 14.57 -11.24
CA PRO A 401 -5.12 15.57 -11.25
C PRO A 401 -3.70 14.95 -11.29
N ALA A 402 -2.74 15.73 -11.79
CA ALA A 402 -1.34 15.37 -11.70
C ALA A 402 -0.94 15.22 -10.22
N PRO A 403 -0.22 14.14 -9.83
CA PRO A 403 0.25 13.98 -8.46
C PRO A 403 1.24 15.07 -8.07
N ALA A 404 1.24 15.46 -6.79
CA ALA A 404 2.16 16.45 -6.26
C ALA A 404 3.63 16.07 -6.48
N GLN A 405 4.45 17.04 -6.86
CA GLN A 405 5.90 16.90 -6.91
C GLN A 405 6.52 17.33 -5.57
N TRP A 406 7.69 16.80 -5.25
CA TRP A 406 8.47 17.30 -4.12
C TRP A 406 9.45 18.36 -4.59
N SER A 407 9.32 19.57 -4.06
CA SER A 407 10.33 20.61 -4.15
C SER A 407 10.94 20.81 -2.77
N SER A 408 12.27 20.78 -2.68
CA SER A 408 13.01 21.06 -1.45
C SER A 408 13.07 22.55 -1.10
N GLN A 409 12.39 23.41 -1.87
CA GLN A 409 12.33 24.86 -1.63
C GLN A 409 11.36 25.24 -0.52
#